data_AF-A0A952VH33-F1
#
_entry.id   AF-A0A952VH33-F1
#
_cell.length_a   1.000
_cell.length_b   1.000
_cell.length_c   1.000
_cell.angle_alpha   90.00
_cell.angle_beta   90.00
_cell.angle_gamma   90.00
#
_symmetry.space_group_name_H-M   'P 1'
#
loop_
_entity.id
_entity.type
_entity.pdbx_description
1 polymer ?
#
loop_
_entity_poly.entity_id
_entity_poly.type
_entity_poly.pdbx_seq_one_letter_code
_entity_poly.pdbx_strand_id
1 'polypeptide(L)'
;MPLDSATQLTTIRQQIAELDALAQQTCQDLNTVAGTERVAKWKSRTIALLTATVGDEDGHTFARIQPGPSFTNDLLEEFTDLVECYRTPLVRLLDKLARSSPPGS
;
A
#
# COMPACT_ATOMS: atom_id res chain seq x y z
N MET A 1 -15.52 14.33 -7.76
CA MET A 1 -16.46 13.64 -6.85
C MET A 1 -15.73 12.42 -6.33
N PRO A 2 -15.55 12.24 -5.00
CA PRO A 2 -15.04 11.00 -4.46
C PRO A 2 -15.95 9.85 -4.90
N LEU A 3 -15.39 8.68 -5.21
CA LEU A 3 -16.20 7.48 -5.44
C LEU A 3 -16.98 7.13 -4.16
N ASP A 4 -18.04 6.31 -4.30
CA ASP A 4 -18.79 5.81 -3.16
C ASP A 4 -17.86 5.10 -2.14
N SER A 5 -18.15 5.24 -0.85
CA SER A 5 -17.30 4.73 0.22
C SER A 5 -17.01 3.23 0.10
N ALA A 6 -17.94 2.45 -0.45
CA ALA A 6 -17.76 1.02 -0.65
C ALA A 6 -16.68 0.73 -1.72
N THR A 7 -16.67 1.49 -2.82
CA THR A 7 -15.63 1.38 -3.85
C THR A 7 -14.27 1.85 -3.33
N GLN A 8 -14.22 2.92 -2.53
CA GLN A 8 -12.97 3.37 -1.89
C GLN A 8 -12.36 2.28 -0.99
N LEU A 9 -13.18 1.70 -0.10
CA LEU A 9 -12.75 0.62 0.79
C LEU A 9 -12.31 -0.62 0.03
N THR A 10 -13.05 -0.99 -1.03
CA THR A 10 -12.71 -2.14 -1.87
C THR A 10 -11.39 -1.94 -2.60
N THR A 11 -11.17 -0.73 -3.13
CA THR A 11 -9.94 -0.37 -3.83
C THR A 11 -8.72 -0.50 -2.91
N ILE A 12 -8.81 0.03 -1.68
CA ILE A 12 -7.69 -0.03 -0.73
C ILE A 12 -7.43 -1.47 -0.28
N ARG A 13 -8.48 -2.26 0.00
CA ARG A 13 -8.34 -3.70 0.31
C ARG A 13 -7.64 -4.46 -0.81
N GLN A 14 -8.00 -4.17 -2.05
CA GLN A 14 -7.33 -4.76 -3.20
C GLN A 14 -5.85 -4.38 -3.26
N GLN A 15 -5.48 -3.12 -3.01
CA GLN A 15 -4.08 -2.72 -3.00
C GLN A 15 -3.28 -3.37 -1.88
N ILE A 16 -3.87 -3.57 -0.70
CA ILE A 16 -3.25 -4.34 0.40
C ILE A 16 -3.03 -5.80 -0.02
N ALA A 17 -4.05 -6.45 -0.59
CA ALA A 17 -3.95 -7.84 -1.02
C ALA A 17 -2.91 -8.03 -2.14
N GLU A 18 -2.84 -7.10 -3.09
CA GLU A 18 -1.82 -7.12 -4.14
C GLU A 18 -0.40 -6.95 -3.58
N LEU A 19 -0.22 -6.07 -2.58
CA LEU A 19 1.06 -5.92 -1.89
C LEU A 19 1.45 -7.18 -1.11
N ASP A 20 0.51 -7.79 -0.38
CA ASP A 20 0.72 -9.04 0.37
C ASP A 20 1.12 -10.18 -0.59
N ALA A 21 0.51 -10.26 -1.78
CA ALA A 21 0.86 -11.24 -2.81
C ALA A 21 2.27 -11.03 -3.37
N LEU A 22 2.68 -9.78 -3.60
CA LEU A 22 4.06 -9.47 -4.02
C LEU A 22 5.08 -9.88 -2.96
N ALA A 23 4.75 -9.65 -1.69
CA ALA A 23 5.59 -10.05 -0.58
C ALA A 23 5.74 -11.57 -0.51
N GLN A 24 4.62 -12.30 -0.56
CA GLN A 24 4.60 -13.76 -0.56
C GLN A 24 5.40 -14.34 -1.74
N GLN A 25 5.21 -13.81 -2.95
CA GLN A 25 5.96 -14.28 -4.12
C GLN A 25 7.46 -14.06 -3.92
N THR A 26 7.87 -12.91 -3.36
CA THR A 26 9.29 -12.62 -3.09
C THR A 26 9.87 -13.53 -2.01
N CYS A 27 9.10 -13.88 -0.98
CA CYS A 27 9.52 -14.87 0.02
C CYS A 27 9.69 -16.28 -0.57
N GLN A 28 8.95 -16.61 -1.63
CA GLN A 28 9.05 -17.91 -2.31
C GLN A 28 10.21 -17.98 -3.29
N ASP A 29 10.45 -16.90 -4.05
CA ASP A 29 11.50 -16.84 -5.06
C ASP A 29 12.86 -16.35 -4.50
N LEU A 30 12.85 -15.79 -3.28
CA LEU A 30 14.00 -15.19 -2.59
C LEU A 30 14.71 -14.09 -3.41
N ASN A 31 14.04 -13.54 -4.40
CA ASN A 31 14.58 -12.53 -5.31
C ASN A 31 14.13 -11.14 -4.88
N THR A 32 14.78 -10.62 -3.84
CA THR A 32 14.46 -9.33 -3.20
C THR A 32 14.71 -8.13 -4.12
N VAL A 33 15.61 -8.26 -5.10
CA VAL A 33 15.82 -7.24 -6.15
C VAL A 33 14.58 -7.14 -7.04
N ALA A 34 14.13 -8.26 -7.62
CA ALA A 34 12.90 -8.29 -8.42
C ALA A 34 11.65 -7.98 -7.59
N GLY A 35 11.64 -8.37 -6.31
CA GLY A 35 10.61 -8.00 -5.34
C GLY A 35 10.51 -6.49 -5.18
N THR A 36 11.63 -5.82 -4.91
CA THR A 36 11.71 -4.37 -4.74
C THR A 36 11.23 -3.63 -6.00
N GLU A 37 11.61 -4.10 -7.19
CA GLU A 37 11.12 -3.51 -8.45
C GLU A 37 9.61 -3.67 -8.64
N ARG A 38 9.05 -4.83 -8.29
CA ARG A 38 7.60 -5.07 -8.34
C ARG A 38 6.87 -4.15 -7.37
N VAL A 39 7.37 -3.99 -6.14
CA VAL A 39 6.81 -3.08 -5.13
C VAL A 39 6.90 -1.63 -5.61
N ALA A 40 8.00 -1.20 -6.24
CA ALA A 40 8.13 0.15 -6.78
C ALA A 40 7.09 0.43 -7.88
N LYS A 41 6.92 -0.51 -8.84
CA LYS A 41 5.90 -0.41 -9.88
C LYS A 41 4.48 -0.39 -9.30
N TRP A 42 4.22 -1.27 -8.33
CA TRP A 42 2.96 -1.30 -7.59
C TRP A 42 2.69 0.06 -6.92
N LYS A 43 3.67 0.61 -6.18
CA LYS A 43 3.54 1.89 -5.48
C LYS A 43 3.14 3.04 -6.41
N SER A 44 3.81 3.17 -7.56
CA SER A 44 3.50 4.22 -8.54
C SER A 44 2.04 4.15 -9.02
N ARG A 45 1.54 2.94 -9.30
CA ARG A 45 0.14 2.72 -9.68
C ARG A 45 -0.81 3.00 -8.50
N THR A 46 -0.46 2.56 -7.30
CA THR A 46 -1.27 2.77 -6.08
C THR A 46 -1.42 4.25 -5.77
N ILE A 47 -0.37 5.07 -5.91
CA ILE A 47 -0.45 6.52 -5.73
C ILE A 47 -1.50 7.12 -6.66
N ALA A 48 -1.40 6.84 -7.96
CA ALA A 48 -2.35 7.36 -8.95
C ALA A 48 -3.79 6.90 -8.66
N LEU A 49 -3.96 5.64 -8.23
CA LEU A 49 -5.26 5.08 -7.88
C LEU A 49 -5.85 5.73 -6.63
N LEU A 50 -5.06 5.94 -5.57
CA LEU A 50 -5.51 6.60 -4.35
C LEU A 50 -5.89 8.06 -4.60
N THR A 51 -5.08 8.78 -5.39
CA THR A 51 -5.40 10.15 -5.85
C THR A 51 -6.76 10.20 -6.54
N ALA A 52 -7.02 9.26 -7.47
CA ALA A 52 -8.26 9.23 -8.23
C ALA A 52 -9.49 8.78 -7.41
N THR A 53 -9.31 7.87 -6.45
CA THR A 53 -10.44 7.20 -5.76
C THR A 53 -10.77 7.83 -4.41
N VAL A 54 -9.75 8.19 -3.62
CA VAL A 54 -9.90 8.74 -2.27
C VAL A 54 -9.76 10.26 -2.31
N GLY A 55 -8.73 10.76 -2.98
CA GLY A 55 -8.50 12.18 -3.20
C GLY A 55 -7.01 12.54 -3.22
N ASP A 56 -6.72 13.76 -3.69
CA ASP A 56 -5.36 14.26 -3.89
C ASP A 56 -4.52 14.25 -2.61
N GLU A 57 -5.11 14.60 -1.46
CA GLU A 57 -4.41 14.67 -0.17
C GLU A 57 -3.87 13.30 0.26
N ASP A 58 -4.72 12.27 0.24
CA ASP A 58 -4.35 10.91 0.68
C ASP A 58 -3.36 10.28 -0.32
N GLY A 59 -3.55 10.50 -1.62
CA GLY A 59 -2.60 10.06 -2.65
C GLY A 59 -1.22 10.70 -2.53
N HIS A 60 -1.15 12.02 -2.32
CA HIS A 60 0.12 12.71 -2.08
C HIS A 60 0.77 12.31 -0.75
N THR A 61 -0.04 12.07 0.29
CA THR A 61 0.46 11.60 1.59
C THR A 61 1.11 10.24 1.45
N PHE A 62 0.47 9.32 0.72
CA PHE A 62 1.05 8.02 0.42
C PHE A 62 2.33 8.13 -0.45
N ALA A 63 2.34 9.03 -1.44
CA ALA A 63 3.51 9.25 -2.30
C ALA A 63 4.76 9.68 -1.53
N ARG A 64 4.59 10.42 -0.43
CA ARG A 64 5.69 10.89 0.43
C ARG A 64 6.32 9.80 1.30
N ILE A 65 5.72 8.61 1.37
CA ILE A 65 6.31 7.51 2.14
C ILE A 65 7.63 7.12 1.47
N GLN A 66 8.73 7.34 2.17
CA GLN A 66 10.06 6.89 1.81
C GLN A 66 10.55 5.96 2.91
N PRO A 67 10.76 4.67 2.60
CA PRO A 67 11.45 3.76 3.50
C PRO A 67 12.83 4.34 3.84
N GLY A 68 13.21 4.27 5.11
CA GLY A 68 14.53 4.69 5.56
C GLY A 68 15.62 3.76 5.03
N PRO A 69 16.91 4.14 5.22
CA PRO A 69 18.01 3.22 4.95
C PRO A 69 17.83 1.93 5.76
N SER A 70 18.05 0.79 5.12
CA SER A 70 18.12 -0.49 5.81
C SER A 70 19.47 -0.66 6.51
N PHE A 71 19.43 -1.24 7.70
CA PHE A 71 20.61 -1.50 8.53
C PHE A 71 20.80 -2.98 8.86
N THR A 72 19.92 -3.85 8.35
CA THR A 72 20.03 -5.30 8.53
C THR A 72 20.88 -5.87 7.39
N ASN A 73 21.54 -7.01 7.62
CA ASN A 73 22.30 -7.71 6.56
C ASN A 73 21.43 -8.81 5.89
N ASP A 74 20.15 -8.89 6.29
CA ASP A 74 19.20 -9.86 5.78
C ASP A 74 18.32 -9.18 4.74
N LEU A 75 18.62 -9.44 3.46
CA LEU A 75 17.89 -8.85 2.33
C LEU A 75 16.40 -9.17 2.34
N LEU A 76 15.99 -10.31 2.92
CA LEU A 76 14.59 -10.69 3.01
C LEU A 76 13.89 -9.89 4.10
N GLU A 77 14.54 -9.71 5.26
CA GLU A 77 14.07 -8.83 6.33
C GLU A 77 13.91 -7.40 5.82
N GLU A 78 14.93 -6.85 5.13
CA GLU A 78 14.87 -5.51 4.53
C GLU A 78 13.69 -5.36 3.56
N PHE A 79 13.45 -6.38 2.75
CA PHE A 79 12.34 -6.38 1.82
C PHE A 79 10.98 -6.47 2.53
N THR A 80 10.86 -7.26 3.60
CA THR A 80 9.63 -7.30 4.40
C THR A 80 9.37 -5.98 5.13
N ASP A 81 10.40 -5.31 5.63
CA ASP A 81 10.29 -3.98 6.23
C ASP A 81 9.83 -2.93 5.20
N LEU A 82 10.35 -3.00 3.98
CA LEU A 82 9.90 -2.18 2.86
C LEU A 82 8.41 -2.36 2.58
N VAL A 83 7.94 -3.61 2.56
CA VAL A 83 6.52 -3.93 2.37
C VAL A 83 5.67 -3.35 3.50
N GLU A 84 6.09 -3.54 4.75
CA GLU A 84 5.36 -3.04 5.92
C GLU A 84 5.28 -1.50 5.97
N CYS A 85 6.31 -0.80 5.50
CA CYS A 85 6.30 0.66 5.35
C CYS A 85 5.12 1.17 4.49
N TYR A 86 4.71 0.40 3.47
CA TYR A 86 3.59 0.76 2.61
C TYR A 86 2.26 0.17 3.09
N ARG A 87 2.29 -1.03 3.67
CA ARG A 87 1.11 -1.71 4.17
C ARG A 87 0.45 -0.96 5.32
N THR A 88 1.25 -0.50 6.30
CA THR A 88 0.74 0.18 7.50
C THR A 88 -0.10 1.42 7.18
N PRO A 89 0.35 2.36 6.32
CA PRO A 89 -0.46 3.51 5.90
C PRO A 89 -1.74 3.13 5.14
N LEU A 90 -1.73 2.08 4.31
CA LEU A 90 -2.94 1.62 3.63
C LEU A 90 -3.99 1.08 4.60
N VAL A 91 -3.57 0.29 5.59
CA VAL A 91 -4.46 -0.22 6.64
C VAL A 91 -5.05 0.93 7.46
N ARG A 92 -4.23 1.91 7.84
CA ARG A 92 -4.70 3.12 8.55
C ARG A 92 -5.70 3.92 7.71
N LEU A 93 -5.47 4.06 6.41
CA LEU A 93 -6.38 4.74 5.50
C LEU A 93 -7.71 3.98 5.37
N LEU A 94 -7.66 2.65 5.24
CA LEU A 94 -8.84 1.79 5.22
C LEU A 94 -9.69 1.98 6.48
N ASP A 95 -9.06 1.97 7.67
CA ASP A 95 -9.73 2.15 8.95
C ASP A 95 -10.36 3.55 9.08
N LYS A 96 -9.65 4.59 8.61
CA LYS A 96 -10.15 5.98 8.59
C LYS A 96 -11.44 6.06 7.77
N LEU A 97 -11.44 5.51 6.55
CA LEU A 97 -12.58 5.54 5.64
C LEU A 97 -13.76 4.70 6.15
N ALA A 98 -13.48 3.55 6.78
CA ALA A 98 -14.51 2.69 7.34
C ALA A 98 -15.27 3.38 8.49
N ARG A 99 -14.57 4.20 9.29
CA ARG A 99 -15.16 4.96 10.41
C ARG A 99 -15.89 6.22 9.96
N SER A 100 -15.48 6.83 8.84
CA SER A 100 -16.14 8.03 8.30
C SER A 100 -17.44 7.72 7.56
N SER A 101 -17.71 6.46 7.24
CA SER A 101 -19.00 6.05 6.69
C SER A 101 -20.04 6.00 7.82
N PRO A 102 -21.11 6.82 7.79
CA PRO A 102 -22.16 6.74 8.80
C PRO A 102 -22.84 5.36 8.74
N PRO A 103 -23.21 4.74 9.88
CA PRO A 103 -24.18 3.66 9.86
C PRO A 103 -25.46 4.22 9.22
N GLY A 104 -25.99 3.52 8.21
CA GLY A 104 -27.12 4.00 7.41
C GLY A 104 -28.23 4.59 8.28
N SER A 105 -28.72 5.77 7.87
CA SER A 105 -30.02 6.30 8.31
C SER A 105 -31.13 5.60 7.55
#